data_AF-A0A7S4Q077-F1
#
_entry.id   AF-A0A7S4Q077-F1
#
_cell.length_a   1.000
_cell.length_b   1.000
_cell.length_c   1.000
_cell.angle_alpha   90.00
_cell.angle_beta   90.00
_cell.angle_gamma   90.00
#
_symmetry.space_group_name_H-M   'P 1'
#
loop_
_entity.id
_entity.type
_entity.pdbx_description
1 polymer ?
#
loop_
_entity_poly.entity_id
_entity_poly.type
_entity_poly.pdbx_seq_one_letter_code
_entity_poly.pdbx_strand_id
1 'polypeptide(L)'
;GATVAGRRAVLGHLQDLAALSLEVLDKLEVLPRAAELSRLFGMDVLSGFTRGTQLRVESLLMRVARAAGLLLLSASQAQVRSQPALECLPLVMEPASGFYWDPVLVLDFKGMYPSLVVAHNISFDTCMGHARRAGAGPVCRLGVLEEPWALGREAALHLAEQFLGDAATSETSGCPVRLLPNGCLFVAPEVRRGLLPLMLAEVLRLRAETKAAMKRAADPALARRLEQRQFALKYFANVTYGYAGASFSGRMPCAEIADAIVASGRRALEEAADLIEQAEPRARVVYGDTDSVFVQLRGASLEEAFAVGRRLCARISALHPTPVELEFEKVYFPSVCLCKKRYGGLAYSRPPSEGGRPAFEAKGLEAVRRD
;
A
#
# COMPACT_ATOMS: atom_id res chain seq x y z
N GLY A 1 -27.23 -16.76 57.12
CA GLY A 1 -25.78 -16.99 56.92
C GLY A 1 -25.43 -17.25 55.47
N ALA A 2 -25.74 -18.44 54.96
CA ALA A 2 -25.31 -18.90 53.62
C ALA A 2 -25.84 -18.07 52.43
N THR A 3 -27.06 -17.53 52.51
CA THR A 3 -27.68 -16.72 51.45
C THR A 3 -27.05 -15.35 51.26
N VAL A 4 -26.51 -14.75 52.33
CA VAL A 4 -25.82 -13.45 52.27
C VAL A 4 -24.41 -13.61 51.69
N ALA A 5 -23.70 -14.68 52.08
CA ALA A 5 -22.39 -15.00 51.52
C ALA A 5 -22.48 -15.30 50.01
N GLY A 6 -23.50 -16.07 49.58
CA GLY A 6 -23.75 -16.33 48.16
C GLY A 6 -24.05 -15.06 47.37
N ARG A 7 -24.90 -14.17 47.89
CA ARG A 7 -25.17 -12.86 47.25
C ARG A 7 -23.93 -11.99 47.14
N ARG A 8 -23.07 -11.97 48.16
CA ARG A 8 -21.79 -11.23 48.14
C ARG A 8 -20.83 -11.79 47.09
N ALA A 9 -20.75 -13.11 46.95
CA ALA A 9 -19.92 -13.75 45.92
C ALA A 9 -20.39 -13.40 44.51
N VAL A 10 -21.72 -13.38 44.26
CA VAL A 10 -22.28 -12.95 42.97
C VAL A 10 -21.97 -11.48 42.69
N LEU A 11 -22.13 -10.59 43.67
CA LEU A 11 -21.79 -9.17 43.51
C LEU A 11 -20.29 -8.97 43.23
N GLY A 12 -19.41 -9.70 43.92
CA GLY A 12 -17.98 -9.69 43.65
C GLY A 12 -17.66 -10.14 42.23
N HIS A 13 -18.24 -11.25 41.78
CA HIS A 13 -18.06 -11.74 40.41
C HIS A 13 -18.53 -10.73 39.35
N LEU A 14 -19.68 -10.07 39.56
CA LEU A 14 -20.17 -9.02 38.66
C LEU A 14 -19.25 -7.80 38.63
N GLN A 15 -18.70 -7.41 39.78
CA GLN A 15 -17.71 -6.34 39.87
C GLN A 15 -16.43 -6.71 39.10
N ASP A 16 -15.94 -7.93 39.26
CA ASP A 16 -14.75 -8.43 38.56
C ASP A 16 -14.98 -8.47 37.04
N LEU A 17 -16.15 -8.91 36.58
CA LEU A 17 -16.51 -8.90 35.15
C LEU A 17 -16.55 -7.48 34.57
N ALA A 18 -17.12 -6.52 35.31
CA ALA A 18 -17.16 -5.13 34.89
C ALA A 18 -15.75 -4.51 34.85
N ALA A 19 -14.93 -4.77 35.86
CA ALA A 19 -13.54 -4.31 35.92
C ALA A 19 -12.69 -4.90 34.79
N LEU A 20 -12.82 -6.21 34.55
CA LEU A 20 -12.14 -6.90 33.44
C LEU A 20 -12.55 -6.33 32.08
N SER A 21 -13.83 -6.02 31.88
CA SER A 21 -14.30 -5.40 30.63
C SER A 21 -13.65 -4.04 30.38
N LEU A 22 -13.49 -3.22 31.42
CA LEU A 22 -12.78 -1.94 31.34
C LEU A 22 -11.27 -2.12 31.12
N GLU A 23 -10.65 -3.10 31.78
CA GLU A 23 -9.24 -3.41 31.60
C GLU A 23 -8.95 -3.87 30.17
N VAL A 24 -9.78 -4.76 29.62
CA VAL A 24 -9.67 -5.21 28.23
C VAL A 24 -9.81 -4.03 27.27
N LEU A 25 -10.76 -3.12 27.50
CA LEU A 25 -10.95 -1.92 26.69
C LEU A 25 -9.70 -1.02 26.67
N ASP A 26 -9.08 -0.81 27.83
CA ASP A 26 -7.86 0.01 27.98
C ASP A 26 -6.61 -0.67 27.40
N LYS A 27 -6.46 -1.98 27.60
CA LYS A 27 -5.37 -2.77 27.01
C LYS A 27 -5.44 -2.79 25.49
N LEU A 28 -6.65 -2.87 24.92
CA LEU A 28 -6.88 -2.84 23.47
C LEU A 28 -6.85 -1.42 22.86
N GLU A 29 -6.84 -0.38 23.69
CA GLU A 29 -6.82 1.03 23.27
C GLU A 29 -7.94 1.40 22.31
N VAL A 30 -9.13 0.86 22.54
CA VAL A 30 -10.27 1.00 21.63
C VAL A 30 -10.63 2.48 21.42
N LEU A 31 -10.74 3.25 22.52
CA LEU A 31 -11.10 4.66 22.46
C LEU A 31 -9.98 5.56 21.90
N PRO A 32 -8.71 5.48 22.37
CA PRO A 32 -7.62 6.25 21.77
C PRO A 32 -7.46 6.04 20.26
N ARG A 33 -7.56 4.80 19.79
CA ARG A 33 -7.49 4.48 18.35
C ARG A 33 -8.60 5.16 17.55
N ALA A 34 -9.84 5.05 18.02
CA ALA A 34 -10.97 5.68 17.34
C ALA A 34 -10.91 7.20 17.39
N ALA A 35 -10.43 7.78 18.49
CA ALA A 35 -10.22 9.22 18.61
C ALA A 35 -9.17 9.73 17.61
N GLU A 36 -8.05 9.02 17.41
CA GLU A 36 -7.04 9.39 16.41
C GLU A 36 -7.57 9.26 14.98
N LEU A 37 -8.34 8.21 14.66
CA LEU A 37 -9.03 8.10 13.36
C LEU A 37 -10.00 9.26 13.13
N SER A 38 -10.76 9.63 14.17
CA SER A 38 -11.70 10.76 14.15
C SER A 38 -10.98 12.09 13.89
N ARG A 39 -9.86 12.35 14.59
CA ARG A 39 -9.07 13.59 14.41
C ARG A 39 -8.43 13.70 13.03
N LEU A 40 -7.84 12.62 12.53
CA LEU A 40 -7.10 12.64 11.27
C LEU A 40 -8.03 12.75 10.05
N PHE A 41 -9.15 12.04 10.06
CA PHE A 41 -10.03 11.96 8.90
C PHE A 41 -11.34 12.72 9.09
N GLY A 42 -11.51 13.37 10.24
CA GLY A 42 -12.65 14.19 10.61
C GLY A 42 -14.00 13.47 10.53
N MET A 43 -14.04 12.21 10.95
CA MET A 43 -15.27 11.45 11.16
C MET A 43 -15.66 11.46 12.64
N ASP A 44 -16.91 11.18 12.99
CA ASP A 44 -17.28 10.98 14.40
C ASP A 44 -16.69 9.67 14.95
N VAL A 45 -16.53 9.60 16.28
CA VAL A 45 -15.89 8.46 16.95
C VAL A 45 -16.70 7.16 16.75
N LEU A 46 -18.03 7.24 16.73
CA LEU A 46 -18.89 6.08 16.54
C LEU A 46 -18.76 5.51 15.11
N SER A 47 -18.62 6.37 14.10
CA SER A 47 -18.32 5.96 12.72
C SER A 47 -16.98 5.23 12.59
N GLY A 48 -16.02 5.49 13.47
CA GLY A 48 -14.77 4.73 13.54
C GLY A 48 -15.00 3.23 13.78
N PHE A 49 -16.06 2.87 14.50
CA PHE A 49 -16.42 1.49 14.84
C PHE A 49 -17.50 0.90 13.91
N THR A 50 -18.48 1.73 13.53
CA THR A 50 -19.70 1.26 12.86
C THR A 50 -19.66 1.37 11.34
N ARG A 51 -18.81 2.25 10.79
CA ARG A 51 -18.75 2.54 9.35
C ARG A 51 -17.51 1.93 8.70
N GLY A 52 -17.69 1.51 7.46
CA GLY A 52 -16.64 0.91 6.64
C GLY A 52 -15.55 1.89 6.20
N THR A 53 -14.52 1.35 5.57
CA THR A 53 -13.31 2.07 5.14
C THR A 53 -13.56 3.16 4.11
N GLN A 54 -14.57 3.00 3.24
CA GLN A 54 -14.91 3.98 2.20
C GLN A 54 -15.24 5.36 2.79
N LEU A 55 -15.96 5.41 3.92
CA LEU A 55 -16.31 6.69 4.57
C LEU A 55 -15.05 7.48 4.97
N ARG A 56 -13.98 6.76 5.35
CA ARG A 56 -12.73 7.37 5.79
C ARG A 56 -12.06 8.11 4.64
N VAL A 57 -11.98 7.47 3.47
CA VAL A 57 -11.43 8.05 2.25
C VAL A 57 -12.29 9.21 1.75
N GLU A 58 -13.62 9.03 1.70
CA GLU A 58 -14.56 10.06 1.25
C GLU A 58 -14.53 11.32 2.09
N SER A 59 -14.46 11.18 3.42
CA SER A 59 -14.44 12.33 4.33
C SER A 59 -13.29 13.28 4.03
N LEU A 60 -12.12 12.74 3.68
CA LEU A 60 -10.96 13.55 3.31
C LEU A 60 -11.03 14.01 1.85
N LEU A 61 -11.38 13.10 0.93
CA LEU A 61 -11.50 13.39 -0.50
C LEU A 61 -12.50 14.53 -0.78
N MET A 62 -13.64 14.57 -0.09
CA MET A 62 -14.64 15.65 -0.20
C MET A 62 -14.07 17.00 0.22
N ARG A 63 -13.22 17.06 1.26
CA ARG A 63 -12.60 18.31 1.70
C ARG A 63 -11.57 18.81 0.70
N VAL A 64 -10.74 17.90 0.20
CA VAL A 64 -9.72 18.23 -0.81
C VAL A 64 -10.39 18.66 -2.11
N ALA A 65 -11.44 17.96 -2.56
CA ALA A 65 -12.22 18.31 -3.74
C ALA A 65 -12.89 19.68 -3.59
N ARG A 66 -13.54 19.95 -2.44
CA ARG A 66 -14.15 21.25 -2.15
C ARG A 66 -13.13 22.38 -2.17
N ALA A 67 -11.94 22.17 -1.59
CA ALA A 67 -10.86 23.15 -1.61
C ALA A 67 -10.33 23.41 -3.03
N ALA A 68 -10.36 22.40 -3.90
CA ALA A 68 -10.00 22.50 -5.31
C ALA A 68 -11.14 23.01 -6.22
N GLY A 69 -12.31 23.33 -5.68
CA GLY A 69 -13.48 23.76 -6.47
C GLY A 69 -14.08 22.64 -7.34
N LEU A 70 -13.87 21.37 -6.98
CA LEU A 70 -14.35 20.19 -7.70
C LEU A 70 -15.57 19.57 -7.00
N LEU A 71 -16.45 18.97 -7.80
CA LEU A 71 -17.57 18.18 -7.32
C LEU A 71 -17.24 16.69 -7.47
N LEU A 72 -17.53 15.90 -6.43
CA LEU A 72 -17.39 14.45 -6.50
C LEU A 72 -18.61 13.82 -7.15
N LEU A 73 -18.36 12.74 -7.88
CA LEU A 73 -19.40 11.92 -8.48
C LEU A 73 -20.06 11.03 -7.42
N SER A 74 -21.39 10.90 -7.49
CA SER A 74 -22.15 9.92 -6.71
C SER A 74 -22.70 8.85 -7.64
N ALA A 75 -22.06 7.68 -7.68
CA ALA A 75 -22.46 6.60 -8.57
C ALA A 75 -23.65 5.81 -7.99
N SER A 76 -24.62 5.48 -8.84
CA SER A 76 -25.66 4.51 -8.51
C SER A 76 -25.12 3.08 -8.53
N GLN A 77 -25.78 2.16 -7.82
CA GLN A 77 -25.41 0.74 -7.83
C GLN A 77 -25.49 0.12 -9.23
N ALA A 78 -26.39 0.62 -10.09
CA ALA A 78 -26.48 0.18 -11.49
C ALA A 78 -25.22 0.57 -12.28
N GLN A 79 -24.75 1.81 -12.13
CA GLN A 79 -23.53 2.30 -12.76
C GLN A 79 -22.27 1.57 -12.23
N VAL A 80 -22.21 1.33 -10.93
CA VAL A 80 -21.10 0.57 -10.31
C VAL A 80 -21.02 -0.84 -10.89
N ARG A 81 -22.15 -1.50 -11.10
CA ARG A 81 -22.19 -2.85 -11.72
C ARG A 81 -21.91 -2.83 -13.21
N SER A 82 -22.21 -1.73 -13.91
CA SER A 82 -21.97 -1.64 -15.34
C SER A 82 -20.51 -1.35 -15.66
N GLN A 83 -19.72 -0.79 -14.73
CA GLN A 83 -18.32 -0.40 -14.94
C GLN A 83 -17.46 -1.55 -15.51
N PRO A 84 -16.35 -1.25 -16.21
CA PRO A 84 -15.42 -2.29 -16.67
C PRO A 84 -14.89 -3.16 -15.52
N ALA A 85 -14.70 -4.45 -15.79
CA ALA A 85 -14.01 -5.32 -14.84
C ALA A 85 -12.55 -4.91 -14.71
N LEU A 86 -11.96 -5.14 -13.53
CA LEU A 86 -10.51 -4.97 -13.33
C LEU A 86 -9.77 -6.01 -14.16
N GLU A 87 -8.82 -5.56 -14.97
CA GLU A 87 -8.04 -6.41 -15.88
C GLU A 87 -6.65 -6.74 -15.29
N CYS A 88 -6.14 -5.90 -14.39
CA CYS A 88 -4.80 -6.05 -13.84
C CYS A 88 -4.79 -6.82 -12.51
N LEU A 89 -3.90 -7.79 -12.39
CA LEU A 89 -3.68 -8.57 -11.18
C LEU A 89 -2.32 -8.24 -10.56
N PRO A 90 -2.22 -8.20 -9.22
CA PRO A 90 -0.93 -8.02 -8.53
C PRO A 90 0.00 -9.20 -8.84
N LEU A 91 1.29 -8.93 -8.90
CA LEU A 91 2.29 -9.95 -9.16
C LEU A 91 2.59 -10.76 -7.90
N VAL A 92 2.36 -12.07 -7.97
CA VAL A 92 2.90 -13.04 -7.02
C VAL A 92 3.74 -14.02 -7.82
N MET A 93 5.06 -13.90 -7.71
CA MET A 93 6.00 -14.74 -8.45
C MET A 93 5.86 -16.19 -8.01
N GLU A 94 6.18 -17.13 -8.90
CA GLU A 94 6.27 -18.53 -8.49
C GLU A 94 7.51 -18.70 -7.60
N PRO A 95 7.37 -19.20 -6.36
CA PRO A 95 8.53 -19.42 -5.53
C PRO A 95 9.39 -20.56 -6.09
N ALA A 96 10.70 -20.40 -6.01
CA ALA A 96 11.60 -21.53 -6.05
C ALA A 96 11.40 -22.32 -4.74
N SER A 97 10.55 -23.34 -4.78
CA SER A 97 10.26 -24.15 -3.59
C SER A 97 11.51 -24.87 -3.10
N GLY A 98 11.82 -24.75 -1.82
CA GLY A 98 13.00 -25.37 -1.24
C GLY A 98 13.36 -24.88 0.14
N PHE A 99 14.38 -25.54 0.69
CA PHE A 99 15.05 -25.12 1.91
C PHE A 99 16.31 -24.32 1.55
N TYR A 100 16.47 -23.16 2.17
CA TYR A 100 17.53 -22.21 1.92
C TYR A 100 18.50 -22.20 3.10
N TRP A 101 19.68 -22.77 2.86
CA TRP A 101 20.84 -22.70 3.75
C TRP A 101 21.68 -21.44 3.56
N ASP A 102 21.38 -20.62 2.57
CA ASP A 102 22.01 -19.32 2.37
C ASP A 102 21.08 -18.21 2.91
N PRO A 103 21.62 -17.03 3.26
CA PRO A 103 20.82 -15.87 3.61
C PRO A 103 19.84 -15.47 2.48
N VAL A 104 18.58 -15.28 2.83
CA VAL A 104 17.54 -14.76 1.93
C VAL A 104 17.14 -13.37 2.41
N LEU A 105 17.46 -12.34 1.62
CA LEU A 105 17.03 -10.97 1.87
C LEU A 105 15.53 -10.84 1.62
N VAL A 106 14.85 -10.05 2.45
CA VAL A 106 13.49 -9.60 2.22
C VAL A 106 13.51 -8.10 2.01
N LEU A 107 13.26 -7.68 0.77
CA LEU A 107 13.21 -6.28 0.36
C LEU A 107 11.76 -5.92 0.07
N ASP A 108 11.23 -4.83 0.64
CA ASP A 108 9.81 -4.48 0.58
C ASP A 108 9.62 -3.00 0.21
N PHE A 109 8.70 -2.70 -0.72
CA PHE A 109 8.41 -1.32 -1.09
C PHE A 109 7.60 -0.60 0.00
N LYS A 110 8.09 0.57 0.46
CA LYS A 110 7.45 1.35 1.51
C LYS A 110 6.09 1.92 1.07
N GLY A 111 5.02 1.18 1.36
CA GLY A 111 3.67 1.61 0.99
C GLY A 111 3.54 1.76 -0.53
N MET A 112 3.86 0.67 -1.25
CA MET A 112 3.99 0.63 -2.70
C MET A 112 2.86 1.35 -3.46
N TYR A 113 1.60 0.99 -3.24
CA TYR A 113 0.48 1.61 -3.96
C TYR A 113 0.32 3.11 -3.66
N PRO A 114 0.30 3.56 -2.39
CA PRO A 114 0.32 4.98 -2.08
C PRO A 114 1.46 5.77 -2.74
N SER A 115 2.69 5.24 -2.75
CA SER A 115 3.84 5.94 -3.33
C SER A 115 3.74 6.03 -4.85
N LEU A 116 3.30 4.96 -5.53
CA LEU A 116 3.06 4.97 -6.98
C LEU A 116 1.96 5.94 -7.40
N VAL A 117 0.88 6.04 -6.61
CA VAL A 117 -0.18 7.04 -6.85
C VAL A 117 0.40 8.45 -6.83
N VAL A 118 1.26 8.75 -5.86
CA VAL A 118 1.91 10.07 -5.75
C VAL A 118 2.90 10.29 -6.89
N ALA A 119 3.79 9.32 -7.16
CA ALA A 119 4.86 9.44 -8.15
C ALA A 119 4.35 9.61 -9.58
N HIS A 120 3.29 8.88 -9.93
CA HIS A 120 2.71 8.89 -11.28
C HIS A 120 1.47 9.80 -11.41
N ASN A 121 1.15 10.58 -10.37
CA ASN A 121 0.01 11.49 -10.34
C ASN A 121 -1.33 10.81 -10.69
N ILE A 122 -1.59 9.63 -10.12
CA ILE A 122 -2.76 8.81 -10.44
C ILE A 122 -3.98 9.32 -9.68
N SER A 123 -4.96 9.90 -10.36
CA SER A 123 -6.19 10.39 -9.73
C SER A 123 -7.41 10.44 -10.65
N PHE A 124 -8.59 10.62 -10.04
CA PHE A 124 -9.87 10.77 -10.73
C PHE A 124 -9.86 11.99 -11.67
N ASP A 125 -9.28 13.10 -11.22
CA ASP A 125 -9.25 14.38 -11.94
C ASP A 125 -8.05 14.55 -12.87
N THR A 126 -7.19 13.54 -12.97
CA THR A 126 -6.02 13.48 -13.85
C THR A 126 -6.12 12.36 -14.88
N CYS A 127 -7.02 11.39 -14.69
CA CYS A 127 -7.16 10.26 -15.62
C CYS A 127 -7.87 10.72 -16.90
N MET A 128 -7.21 10.48 -18.03
CA MET A 128 -7.70 10.74 -19.38
C MET A 128 -7.98 9.44 -20.12
N GLY A 129 -8.34 8.38 -19.39
CA GLY A 129 -8.74 7.05 -19.89
C GLY A 129 -7.73 6.33 -20.78
N HIS A 130 -8.19 5.28 -21.47
CA HIS A 130 -7.33 4.29 -22.11
C HIS A 130 -6.92 4.69 -23.54
N ALA A 131 -5.60 4.73 -23.82
CA ALA A 131 -5.03 5.19 -25.08
C ALA A 131 -5.52 4.41 -26.31
N ARG A 132 -5.56 3.07 -26.25
CA ARG A 132 -6.06 2.22 -27.37
C ARG A 132 -7.58 2.25 -27.54
N ARG A 133 -8.33 2.79 -26.57
CA ARG A 133 -9.78 3.01 -26.68
C ARG A 133 -10.09 4.44 -27.16
N ALA A 134 -9.07 5.22 -27.53
CA ALA A 134 -9.18 6.62 -27.97
C ALA A 134 -9.30 6.79 -29.50
N GLY A 135 -9.83 5.80 -30.23
CA GLY A 135 -10.03 5.87 -31.68
C GLY A 135 -11.04 6.95 -32.13
N ALA A 136 -11.12 7.20 -33.44
CA ALA A 136 -12.05 8.16 -34.04
C ALA A 136 -13.52 7.68 -33.99
N GLY A 137 -14.14 7.64 -32.81
CA GLY A 137 -15.55 7.28 -32.57
C GLY A 137 -15.82 7.08 -31.06
N PRO A 138 -17.04 7.34 -30.54
CA PRO A 138 -17.24 8.03 -29.27
C PRO A 138 -17.17 7.13 -28.02
N VAL A 139 -16.90 7.76 -26.89
CA VAL A 139 -16.90 7.22 -25.51
C VAL A 139 -15.61 6.52 -25.11
N CYS A 140 -14.67 7.31 -24.60
CA CYS A 140 -13.74 6.72 -23.65
C CYS A 140 -14.49 6.59 -22.31
N ARG A 141 -14.70 5.36 -21.85
CA ARG A 141 -15.39 5.11 -20.59
C ARG A 141 -14.39 5.33 -19.45
N LEU A 142 -14.78 6.07 -18.42
CA LEU A 142 -13.93 6.28 -17.25
C LEU A 142 -14.69 5.85 -16.00
N GLY A 143 -14.36 4.66 -15.49
CA GLY A 143 -15.08 4.01 -14.41
C GLY A 143 -16.57 3.88 -14.71
N VAL A 144 -17.37 4.64 -13.99
CA VAL A 144 -18.84 4.66 -14.07
C VAL A 144 -19.39 5.74 -15.01
N LEU A 145 -18.53 6.60 -15.56
CA LEU A 145 -18.92 7.64 -16.51
C LEU A 145 -18.91 7.08 -17.93
N GLU A 146 -20.04 7.25 -18.62
CA GLU A 146 -20.26 6.79 -20.00
C GLU A 146 -20.33 7.96 -20.99
N GLU A 147 -19.98 9.17 -20.57
CA GLU A 147 -20.06 10.34 -21.45
C GLU A 147 -19.00 10.30 -22.56
N PRO A 148 -19.35 10.65 -23.81
CA PRO A 148 -18.38 10.76 -24.90
C PRO A 148 -17.50 12.00 -24.72
N TRP A 149 -16.37 11.86 -24.03
CA TRP A 149 -15.30 12.86 -24.10
C TRP A 149 -14.39 12.54 -25.29
N ALA A 150 -14.24 13.50 -26.19
CA ALA A 150 -13.22 13.45 -27.21
C ALA A 150 -11.88 13.81 -26.58
N LEU A 151 -10.95 12.86 -26.48
CA LEU A 151 -9.53 13.21 -26.43
C LEU A 151 -9.25 14.09 -27.65
N GLY A 152 -8.73 15.30 -27.44
CA GLY A 152 -8.41 16.24 -28.51
C GLY A 152 -7.68 15.52 -29.65
N ARG A 153 -8.34 15.45 -30.81
CA ARG A 153 -8.33 14.30 -31.72
C ARG A 153 -7.09 14.09 -32.59
N GLU A 154 -5.97 14.76 -32.32
CA GLU A 154 -4.71 14.52 -33.05
C GLU A 154 -3.50 14.53 -32.13
N ALA A 155 -3.32 15.57 -31.30
CA ALA A 155 -2.15 15.67 -30.43
C ALA A 155 -2.06 14.54 -29.37
N ALA A 156 -3.18 14.13 -28.77
CA ALA A 156 -3.20 13.08 -27.77
C ALA A 156 -2.95 11.68 -28.36
N LEU A 157 -3.44 11.44 -29.59
CA LEU A 157 -3.20 10.21 -30.34
C LEU A 157 -1.75 10.14 -30.82
N HIS A 158 -1.21 11.24 -31.35
CA HIS A 158 0.19 11.32 -31.79
C HIS A 158 1.17 11.14 -30.63
N LEU A 159 0.86 11.71 -29.45
CA LEU A 159 1.61 11.42 -28.22
C LEU A 159 1.47 9.95 -27.80
N ALA A 160 0.26 9.39 -27.78
CA ALA A 160 0.08 7.99 -27.42
C ALA A 160 0.84 7.03 -28.35
N GLU A 161 0.88 7.33 -29.66
CA GLU A 161 1.65 6.58 -30.66
C GLU A 161 3.16 6.72 -30.48
N GLN A 162 3.65 7.94 -30.21
CA GLN A 162 5.08 8.18 -29.91
C GLN A 162 5.53 7.44 -28.63
N PHE A 163 4.73 7.48 -27.57
CA PHE A 163 5.03 6.79 -26.30
C PHE A 163 4.90 5.27 -26.37
N LEU A 164 3.99 4.74 -27.20
CA LEU A 164 3.90 3.29 -27.44
C LEU A 164 5.11 2.76 -28.24
N GLY A 165 5.76 3.60 -29.04
CA GLY A 165 7.03 3.30 -29.71
C GLY A 165 8.24 3.33 -28.77
N ASP A 166 8.27 4.28 -27.83
CA ASP A 166 9.38 4.52 -26.89
C ASP A 166 9.18 3.87 -25.51
N ALA A 167 8.53 2.70 -25.45
CA ALA A 167 8.30 1.94 -24.22
C ALA A 167 9.56 1.53 -23.43
N ALA A 168 10.76 1.92 -23.90
CA ALA A 168 12.05 1.58 -23.32
C ALA A 168 12.69 2.66 -22.45
N THR A 169 12.43 3.96 -22.62
CA THR A 169 13.26 4.95 -21.91
C THR A 169 12.64 6.33 -21.76
N SER A 170 12.70 6.82 -20.53
CA SER A 170 12.63 8.22 -20.10
C SER A 170 11.27 8.73 -19.61
N GLU A 171 11.29 9.14 -18.35
CA GLU A 171 10.56 10.31 -17.87
C GLU A 171 10.90 11.50 -18.79
N THR A 172 10.13 11.68 -19.86
CA THR A 172 10.22 12.89 -20.68
C THR A 172 9.70 14.06 -19.84
N SER A 173 10.60 14.63 -19.06
CA SER A 173 10.44 15.92 -18.41
C SER A 173 9.97 16.93 -19.46
N GLY A 174 8.73 17.44 -19.31
CA GLY A 174 8.11 18.39 -20.24
C GLY A 174 6.89 17.87 -20.99
N CYS A 175 6.58 16.57 -20.94
CA CYS A 175 5.35 16.04 -21.51
C CYS A 175 4.13 16.33 -20.60
N PRO A 176 3.03 16.93 -21.09
CA PRO A 176 1.85 17.22 -20.28
C PRO A 176 1.03 15.97 -19.91
N VAL A 177 1.33 14.81 -20.50
CA VAL A 177 0.59 13.56 -20.31
C VAL A 177 1.56 12.39 -20.10
N ARG A 178 1.18 11.46 -19.24
CA ARG A 178 1.94 10.24 -18.90
C ARG A 178 1.11 9.02 -19.28
N LEU A 179 1.72 8.08 -20.00
CA LEU A 179 1.13 6.76 -20.28
C LEU A 179 1.59 5.76 -19.23
N LEU A 180 0.65 5.10 -18.56
CA LEU A 180 0.95 4.08 -17.56
C LEU A 180 0.86 2.66 -18.12
N PRO A 181 1.43 1.64 -17.43
CA PRO A 181 1.54 0.28 -17.97
C PRO A 181 0.21 -0.40 -18.33
N ASN A 182 -0.90 0.03 -17.71
CA ASN A 182 -2.24 -0.45 -18.07
C ASN A 182 -2.81 0.20 -19.35
N GLY A 183 -2.04 1.04 -20.04
CA GLY A 183 -2.47 1.73 -21.25
C GLY A 183 -3.31 3.00 -21.01
N CYS A 184 -3.48 3.45 -19.77
CA CYS A 184 -4.21 4.66 -19.45
C CYS A 184 -3.30 5.91 -19.45
N LEU A 185 -3.88 7.02 -19.89
CA LEU A 185 -3.25 8.34 -19.93
C LEU A 185 -3.59 9.12 -18.66
N PHE A 186 -2.59 9.79 -18.08
CA PHE A 186 -2.73 10.63 -16.91
C PHE A 186 -2.07 11.99 -17.14
N VAL A 187 -2.70 13.06 -16.68
CA VAL A 187 -2.14 14.40 -16.74
C VAL A 187 -0.88 14.48 -15.86
N ALA A 188 0.17 15.12 -16.37
CA ALA A 188 1.41 15.32 -15.63
C ALA A 188 1.22 16.29 -14.45
N PRO A 189 1.94 16.11 -13.32
CA PRO A 189 1.77 16.91 -12.12
C PRO A 189 2.11 18.40 -12.30
N GLU A 190 2.88 18.75 -13.33
CA GLU A 190 3.20 20.12 -13.73
C GLU A 190 1.99 20.89 -14.27
N VAL A 191 1.04 20.17 -14.89
CA VAL A 191 -0.21 20.73 -15.42
C VAL A 191 -1.30 20.73 -14.35
N ARG A 192 -1.49 19.60 -13.66
CA ARG A 192 -2.46 19.45 -12.58
C ARG A 192 -1.99 18.40 -11.59
N ARG A 193 -1.95 18.74 -10.31
CA ARG A 193 -1.77 17.76 -9.23
C ARG A 193 -3.12 17.16 -8.85
N GLY A 194 -3.24 15.84 -8.96
CA GLY A 194 -4.49 15.13 -8.69
C GLY A 194 -4.88 15.13 -7.20
N LEU A 195 -6.17 14.92 -6.93
CA LEU A 195 -6.71 14.91 -5.56
C LEU A 195 -6.12 13.79 -4.68
N LEU A 196 -6.04 12.56 -5.23
CA LEU A 196 -5.48 11.40 -4.52
C LEU A 196 -3.98 11.57 -4.24
N PRO A 197 -3.12 11.96 -5.21
CA PRO A 197 -1.73 12.29 -4.97
C PRO A 197 -1.53 13.35 -3.87
N LEU A 198 -2.30 14.44 -3.88
CA LEU A 198 -2.21 15.49 -2.86
C LEU A 198 -2.50 14.94 -1.46
N MET A 199 -3.59 14.16 -1.34
CA MET A 199 -4.01 13.56 -0.08
C MET A 199 -2.99 12.53 0.43
N LEU A 200 -2.51 11.64 -0.44
CA LEU A 200 -1.58 10.58 -0.07
C LEU A 200 -0.18 11.10 0.20
N ALA A 201 0.30 12.12 -0.53
CA ALA A 201 1.57 12.77 -0.25
C ALA A 201 1.59 13.32 1.18
N GLU A 202 0.52 13.98 1.60
CA GLU A 202 0.40 14.50 2.97
C GLU A 202 0.32 13.38 4.01
N VAL A 203 -0.45 12.32 3.75
CA VAL A 203 -0.53 11.14 4.64
C VAL A 203 0.83 10.46 4.80
N LEU A 204 1.58 10.28 3.70
CA LEU A 204 2.91 9.69 3.71
C LEU A 204 3.92 10.57 4.47
N ARG A 205 3.90 11.89 4.23
CA ARG A 205 4.72 12.87 4.95
C ARG A 205 4.46 12.84 6.45
N LEU A 206 3.19 12.98 6.86
CA LEU A 206 2.78 12.93 8.26
C LEU A 206 3.15 11.60 8.93
N ARG A 207 3.09 10.48 8.18
CA ARG A 207 3.49 9.17 8.70
C ARG A 207 5.00 9.10 8.93
N ALA A 208 5.80 9.63 8.01
CA ALA A 208 7.25 9.69 8.17
C ALA A 208 7.65 10.56 9.38
N GLU A 209 7.03 11.72 9.52
CA GLU A 209 7.24 12.63 10.67
C GLU A 209 6.81 11.98 11.99
N THR A 210 5.65 11.30 12.01
CA THR A 210 5.14 10.60 13.20
C THR A 210 6.09 9.49 13.61
N LYS A 211 6.60 8.69 12.66
CA LYS A 211 7.60 7.65 12.94
C LYS A 211 8.91 8.24 13.47
N ALA A 212 9.37 9.36 12.92
CA ALA A 212 10.58 10.04 13.39
C ALA A 212 10.40 10.60 14.81
N ALA A 213 9.25 11.21 15.10
CA ALA A 213 8.91 11.68 16.44
C ALA A 213 8.81 10.52 17.44
N MET A 214 8.24 9.39 17.02
CA MET A 214 8.09 8.20 17.86
C MET A 214 9.46 7.62 18.29
N LYS A 215 10.45 7.62 17.38
CA LYS A 215 11.82 7.19 17.71
C LYS A 215 12.51 8.11 18.73
N ARG A 216 12.10 9.38 18.83
CA ARG A 216 12.66 10.37 19.77
C ARG A 216 11.86 10.48 21.07
N ALA A 217 10.67 9.90 21.13
CA ALA A 217 9.79 10.01 22.29
C ALA A 217 10.37 9.22 23.47
N ALA A 218 10.76 9.93 24.52
CA ALA A 218 11.17 9.32 25.78
C ALA A 218 9.97 8.91 26.65
N ASP A 219 8.87 9.64 26.57
CA ASP A 219 7.63 9.34 27.31
C ASP A 219 6.86 8.17 26.66
N PRO A 220 6.61 7.07 27.41
CA PRO A 220 5.82 5.94 26.92
C PRO A 220 4.40 6.33 26.47
N ALA A 221 3.76 7.29 27.15
CA ALA A 221 2.40 7.69 26.81
C ALA A 221 2.37 8.43 25.45
N LEU A 222 3.32 9.32 25.21
CA LEU A 222 3.51 9.96 23.92
C LEU A 222 3.85 8.95 22.81
N ALA A 223 4.78 8.02 23.07
CA ALA A 223 5.15 6.98 22.11
C ALA A 223 3.93 6.14 21.69
N ARG A 224 3.08 5.78 22.66
CA ARG A 224 1.83 5.04 22.42
C ARG A 224 0.86 5.82 21.53
N ARG A 225 0.67 7.13 21.77
CA ARG A 225 -0.18 7.99 20.91
C ARG A 225 0.36 8.09 19.48
N LEU A 226 1.67 8.25 19.33
CA LEU A 226 2.33 8.31 18.02
C LEU A 226 2.22 6.98 17.27
N GLU A 227 2.26 5.85 17.97
CA GLU A 227 2.01 4.53 17.38
C GLU A 227 0.57 4.41 16.85
N GLN A 228 -0.44 4.89 17.60
CA GLN A 228 -1.81 4.90 17.08
C GLN A 228 -1.97 5.82 15.86
N ARG A 229 -1.30 6.98 15.88
CA ARG A 229 -1.30 7.91 14.74
C ARG A 229 -0.63 7.29 13.50
N GLN A 230 0.53 6.63 13.64
CA GLN A 230 1.19 6.00 12.50
C GLN A 230 0.36 4.83 11.94
N PHE A 231 -0.28 4.05 12.82
CA PHE A 231 -1.18 2.97 12.43
C PHE A 231 -2.38 3.50 11.63
N ALA A 232 -3.03 4.56 12.11
CA ALA A 232 -4.14 5.21 11.42
C ALA A 232 -3.76 5.71 10.01
N LEU A 233 -2.60 6.36 9.90
CA LEU A 233 -2.07 6.86 8.62
C LEU A 233 -1.72 5.71 7.66
N LYS A 234 -1.06 4.65 8.14
CA LYS A 234 -0.78 3.44 7.35
C LYS A 234 -2.07 2.82 6.83
N TYR A 235 -3.04 2.67 7.72
CA TYR A 235 -4.32 2.06 7.38
C TYR A 235 -5.06 2.86 6.30
N PHE A 236 -5.09 4.19 6.44
CA PHE A 236 -5.71 5.07 5.46
C PHE A 236 -5.09 4.98 4.07
N ALA A 237 -3.75 4.99 4.01
CA ALA A 237 -3.04 4.89 2.75
C ALA A 237 -3.40 3.59 2.01
N ASN A 238 -3.47 2.46 2.74
CA ASN A 238 -3.80 1.16 2.16
C ASN A 238 -5.24 1.07 1.65
N VAL A 239 -6.21 1.69 2.33
CA VAL A 239 -7.63 1.63 1.90
C VAL A 239 -7.95 2.59 0.75
N THR A 240 -7.10 3.58 0.48
CA THR A 240 -7.32 4.58 -0.59
C THR A 240 -7.34 3.92 -1.97
N TYR A 241 -6.43 2.98 -2.24
CA TYR A 241 -6.45 2.16 -3.46
C TYR A 241 -7.76 1.34 -3.56
N GLY A 242 -8.14 0.67 -2.46
CA GLY A 242 -9.36 -0.15 -2.41
C GLY A 242 -10.64 0.64 -2.64
N TYR A 243 -10.64 1.96 -2.42
CA TYR A 243 -11.77 2.84 -2.73
C TYR A 243 -11.99 2.96 -4.26
N ALA A 244 -10.92 3.12 -5.04
CA ALA A 244 -11.00 3.19 -6.50
C ALA A 244 -11.37 1.84 -7.12
N GLY A 245 -10.87 0.73 -6.58
CA GLY A 245 -11.14 -0.63 -7.06
C GLY A 245 -12.44 -1.28 -6.55
N ALA A 246 -13.35 -0.53 -5.93
CA ALA A 246 -14.55 -1.09 -5.28
C ALA A 246 -15.67 -1.44 -6.29
N SER A 247 -15.52 -2.53 -7.05
CA SER A 247 -16.43 -2.87 -8.15
C SER A 247 -17.82 -3.40 -7.74
N PHE A 248 -18.01 -3.82 -6.49
CA PHE A 248 -19.30 -4.38 -6.03
C PHE A 248 -20.15 -3.37 -5.24
N SER A 249 -19.56 -2.71 -4.25
CA SER A 249 -20.23 -1.79 -3.33
C SER A 249 -19.57 -0.41 -3.27
N GLY A 250 -18.81 -0.05 -4.31
CA GLY A 250 -18.16 1.25 -4.42
C GLY A 250 -19.15 2.41 -4.47
N ARG A 251 -18.69 3.60 -4.08
CA ARG A 251 -19.44 4.86 -4.20
C ARG A 251 -18.95 5.76 -5.33
N MET A 252 -17.65 5.72 -5.60
CA MET A 252 -17.01 6.36 -6.75
C MET A 252 -15.87 5.47 -7.29
N PRO A 253 -16.16 4.25 -7.79
CA PRO A 253 -15.14 3.36 -8.30
C PRO A 253 -14.67 3.78 -9.70
N CYS A 254 -13.42 3.43 -10.02
CA CYS A 254 -12.80 3.68 -11.31
C CYS A 254 -11.79 2.57 -11.60
N ALA A 255 -12.17 1.67 -12.51
CA ALA A 255 -11.37 0.50 -12.86
C ALA A 255 -10.01 0.89 -13.44
N GLU A 256 -9.97 1.92 -14.28
CA GLU A 256 -8.76 2.43 -14.93
C GLU A 256 -7.71 2.89 -13.91
N ILE A 257 -8.14 3.53 -12.82
CA ILE A 257 -7.25 3.98 -11.74
C ILE A 257 -6.73 2.78 -10.93
N ALA A 258 -7.62 1.85 -10.59
CA ALA A 258 -7.22 0.67 -9.84
C ALA A 258 -6.22 -0.19 -10.63
N ASP A 259 -6.51 -0.44 -11.91
CA ASP A 259 -5.64 -1.18 -12.81
C ASP A 259 -4.30 -0.45 -13.03
N ALA A 260 -4.30 0.88 -13.16
CA ALA A 260 -3.06 1.66 -13.30
C ALA A 260 -2.16 1.49 -12.08
N ILE A 261 -2.72 1.50 -10.87
CA ILE A 261 -1.97 1.32 -9.62
C ILE A 261 -1.36 -0.09 -9.56
N VAL A 262 -2.17 -1.12 -9.85
CA VAL A 262 -1.71 -2.52 -9.82
C VAL A 262 -0.67 -2.81 -10.89
N ALA A 263 -0.90 -2.35 -12.12
CA ALA A 263 0.04 -2.54 -13.23
C ALA A 263 1.36 -1.82 -12.99
N SER A 264 1.33 -0.61 -12.42
CA SER A 264 2.54 0.11 -12.04
C SER A 264 3.31 -0.59 -10.92
N GLY A 265 2.60 -1.16 -9.93
CA GLY A 265 3.21 -1.95 -8.86
C GLY A 265 3.87 -3.22 -9.37
N ARG A 266 3.18 -3.95 -10.26
CA ARG A 266 3.74 -5.12 -10.95
C ARG A 266 5.03 -4.76 -11.70
N ARG A 267 4.99 -3.70 -12.51
CA ARG A 267 6.16 -3.24 -13.27
C ARG A 267 7.32 -2.86 -12.35
N ALA A 268 7.06 -2.11 -11.27
CA ALA A 268 8.10 -1.74 -10.31
C ALA A 268 8.74 -2.97 -9.63
N LEU A 269 7.95 -4.01 -9.33
CA LEU A 269 8.46 -5.26 -8.75
C LEU A 269 9.31 -6.05 -9.75
N GLU A 270 8.88 -6.15 -11.01
CA GLU A 270 9.62 -6.81 -12.10
C GLU A 270 10.94 -6.08 -12.36
N GLU A 271 10.92 -4.75 -12.50
CA GLU A 271 12.12 -3.92 -12.68
C GLU A 271 13.08 -4.05 -11.50
N ALA A 272 12.57 -4.04 -10.26
CA ALA A 272 13.42 -4.23 -9.07
C ALA A 272 14.06 -5.62 -9.06
N ALA A 273 13.32 -6.68 -9.37
CA ALA A 273 13.84 -8.04 -9.44
C ALA A 273 14.97 -8.15 -10.48
N ASP A 274 14.77 -7.63 -11.68
CA ASP A 274 15.77 -7.65 -12.75
C ASP A 274 17.03 -6.86 -12.37
N LEU A 275 16.85 -5.65 -11.80
CA LEU A 275 17.96 -4.81 -11.37
C LEU A 275 18.77 -5.43 -10.23
N ILE A 276 18.12 -6.19 -9.33
CA ILE A 276 18.80 -6.91 -8.24
C ILE A 276 19.76 -7.96 -8.80
N GLU A 277 19.27 -8.82 -9.70
CA GLU A 277 20.09 -9.90 -10.28
C GLU A 277 21.22 -9.35 -11.16
N GLN A 278 20.99 -8.23 -11.85
CA GLN A 278 22.03 -7.54 -12.62
C GLN A 278 23.09 -6.86 -11.74
N ALA A 279 22.69 -6.33 -10.58
CA ALA A 279 23.58 -5.56 -9.71
C ALA A 279 24.47 -6.42 -8.80
N GLU A 280 24.06 -7.66 -8.49
CA GLU A 280 24.79 -8.56 -7.59
C GLU A 280 24.82 -9.99 -8.18
N PRO A 281 25.96 -10.46 -8.72
CA PRO A 281 26.05 -11.78 -9.35
C PRO A 281 25.73 -12.98 -8.45
N ARG A 282 25.84 -12.80 -7.13
CA ARG A 282 25.46 -13.82 -6.14
C ARG A 282 23.96 -13.83 -5.81
N ALA A 283 23.23 -12.80 -6.23
CA ALA A 283 21.81 -12.63 -5.96
C ALA A 283 20.98 -13.46 -6.93
N ARG A 284 19.96 -14.12 -6.39
CA ARG A 284 18.92 -14.77 -7.16
C ARG A 284 17.58 -14.49 -6.53
N VAL A 285 16.63 -13.98 -7.30
CA VAL A 285 15.25 -13.77 -6.86
C VAL A 285 14.58 -15.13 -6.78
N VAL A 286 14.15 -15.50 -5.56
CA VAL A 286 13.57 -16.82 -5.28
C VAL A 286 12.06 -16.75 -5.04
N TYR A 287 11.54 -15.58 -4.71
CA TYR A 287 10.11 -15.35 -4.53
C TYR A 287 9.79 -13.85 -4.59
N GLY A 288 8.53 -13.53 -4.85
CA GLY A 288 8.00 -12.16 -4.75
C GLY A 288 6.51 -12.20 -4.43
N ASP A 289 6.08 -11.40 -3.47
CA ASP A 289 4.68 -11.29 -3.04
C ASP A 289 4.25 -9.83 -3.08
N THR A 290 3.67 -9.41 -4.21
CA THR A 290 3.07 -8.09 -4.47
C THR A 290 4.01 -6.89 -4.32
N ASP A 291 4.45 -6.58 -3.11
CA ASP A 291 5.29 -5.44 -2.72
C ASP A 291 6.69 -5.85 -2.25
N SER A 292 6.95 -7.15 -2.08
CA SER A 292 8.20 -7.68 -1.57
C SER A 292 8.92 -8.63 -2.55
N VAL A 293 10.25 -8.56 -2.56
CA VAL A 293 11.16 -9.43 -3.32
C VAL A 293 12.08 -10.19 -2.36
N PHE A 294 12.18 -11.50 -2.56
CA PHE A 294 13.00 -12.40 -1.77
C PHE A 294 14.22 -12.79 -2.58
N VAL A 295 15.41 -12.50 -2.03
CA VAL A 295 16.67 -12.61 -2.78
C VAL A 295 17.62 -13.52 -2.02
N GLN A 296 17.89 -14.71 -2.57
CA GLN A 296 18.95 -15.58 -2.06
C GLN A 296 20.31 -14.97 -2.42
N LEU A 297 21.20 -14.85 -1.43
CA LEU A 297 22.60 -14.51 -1.65
C LEU A 297 23.48 -15.73 -1.42
N ARG A 298 23.90 -16.37 -2.51
CA ARG A 298 24.68 -17.62 -2.43
C ARG A 298 26.04 -17.40 -1.77
N GLY A 299 26.39 -18.25 -0.81
CA GLY A 299 27.68 -18.21 -0.12
C GLY A 299 27.91 -16.96 0.74
N ALA A 300 26.84 -16.22 1.06
CA ALA A 300 26.93 -15.04 1.92
C ALA A 300 27.01 -15.39 3.39
N SER A 301 27.83 -14.65 4.13
CA SER A 301 27.63 -14.53 5.58
C SER A 301 26.38 -13.69 5.86
N LEU A 302 25.85 -13.82 7.07
CA LEU A 302 24.70 -13.03 7.50
C LEU A 302 25.05 -11.53 7.52
N GLU A 303 26.24 -11.17 7.97
CA GLU A 303 26.77 -9.81 7.98
C GLU A 303 26.85 -9.20 6.57
N GLU A 304 27.41 -9.95 5.62
CA GLU A 304 27.46 -9.54 4.21
C GLU A 304 26.05 -9.31 3.65
N ALA A 305 25.10 -10.18 3.99
CA ALA A 305 23.73 -10.08 3.51
C ALA A 305 23.06 -8.76 3.92
N PHE A 306 23.26 -8.30 5.16
CA PHE A 306 22.79 -6.99 5.60
C PHE A 306 23.44 -5.84 4.81
N ALA A 307 24.75 -5.89 4.57
CA ALA A 307 25.46 -4.85 3.83
C ALA A 307 24.99 -4.78 2.35
N VAL A 308 24.89 -5.94 1.69
CA VAL A 308 24.40 -6.05 0.31
C VAL A 308 22.96 -5.59 0.20
N GLY A 309 22.07 -6.02 1.10
CA GLY A 309 20.67 -5.60 1.11
C GLY A 309 20.49 -4.09 1.21
N ARG A 310 21.21 -3.43 2.15
CA ARG A 310 21.19 -1.96 2.30
C ARG A 310 21.67 -1.25 1.01
N ARG A 311 22.74 -1.77 0.38
CA ARG A 311 23.29 -1.22 -0.87
C ARG A 311 22.32 -1.36 -2.04
N LEU A 312 21.70 -2.53 -2.20
CA LEU A 312 20.71 -2.80 -3.26
C LEU A 312 19.50 -1.88 -3.11
N CYS A 313 18.93 -1.77 -1.90
CA CYS A 313 17.82 -0.87 -1.62
C CYS A 313 18.13 0.59 -1.98
N ALA A 314 19.30 1.10 -1.58
CA ALA A 314 19.70 2.47 -1.91
C ALA A 314 19.83 2.69 -3.43
N ARG A 315 20.45 1.74 -4.14
CA ARG A 315 20.63 1.82 -5.60
C ARG A 315 19.31 1.79 -6.35
N ILE A 316 18.42 0.85 -6.00
CA ILE A 316 17.13 0.67 -6.70
C ILE A 316 16.19 1.82 -6.38
N SER A 317 16.13 2.27 -5.12
CA SER A 317 15.31 3.43 -4.75
C SER A 317 15.73 4.71 -5.47
N ALA A 318 17.02 4.88 -5.80
CA ALA A 318 17.50 6.02 -6.57
C ALA A 318 17.08 6.01 -8.05
N LEU A 319 16.68 4.85 -8.58
CA LEU A 319 16.21 4.70 -9.97
C LEU A 319 14.70 4.89 -10.10
N HIS A 320 13.96 4.83 -8.99
CA HIS A 320 12.51 5.06 -8.98
C HIS A 320 12.17 6.52 -8.65
N PRO A 321 11.03 7.03 -9.16
CA PRO A 321 10.57 8.37 -8.84
C PRO A 321 10.20 8.51 -7.37
N THR A 322 10.47 9.69 -6.78
CA THR A 322 10.03 10.00 -5.42
C THR A 322 8.49 9.96 -5.32
N PRO A 323 7.87 9.35 -4.29
CA PRO A 323 8.46 8.79 -3.07
C PRO A 323 8.55 7.24 -3.06
N VAL A 324 8.70 6.59 -4.22
CA VAL A 324 8.82 5.13 -4.31
C VAL A 324 10.20 4.70 -3.78
N GLU A 325 10.22 3.93 -2.70
CA GLU A 325 11.45 3.50 -2.03
C GLU A 325 11.36 2.02 -1.65
N LEU A 326 12.42 1.26 -1.94
CA LEU A 326 12.59 -0.12 -1.53
C LEU A 326 13.32 -0.17 -0.18
N GLU A 327 12.70 -0.79 0.82
CA GLU A 327 13.25 -0.94 2.17
C GLU A 327 13.83 -2.33 2.38
N PHE A 328 14.97 -2.37 3.06
CA PHE A 328 15.50 -3.61 3.59
C PHE A 328 14.78 -3.94 4.90
N GLU A 329 13.97 -5.00 4.93
CA GLU A 329 13.19 -5.36 6.12
C GLU A 329 14.00 -6.27 7.05
N LYS A 330 14.53 -7.38 6.51
CA LYS A 330 15.18 -8.45 7.27
C LYS A 330 15.94 -9.43 6.38
N VAL A 331 16.71 -10.31 7.03
CA VAL A 331 17.28 -11.51 6.41
C VAL A 331 16.70 -12.75 7.06
N TYR A 332 16.31 -13.72 6.25
CA TYR A 332 16.01 -15.07 6.69
C TYR A 332 17.25 -15.97 6.60
N PHE A 333 17.60 -16.67 7.69
CA PHE A 333 18.74 -17.58 7.71
C PHE A 333 18.69 -18.60 8.87
N PRO A 334 18.42 -19.90 8.63
CA PRO A 334 17.91 -20.49 7.40
C PRO A 334 16.41 -20.23 7.20
N SER A 335 15.90 -20.57 6.02
CA SER A 335 14.47 -20.49 5.70
C SER A 335 13.96 -21.59 4.78
N VAL A 336 12.65 -21.68 4.70
CA VAL A 336 11.92 -22.56 3.78
C VAL A 336 10.87 -21.73 3.04
N CYS A 337 10.80 -21.93 1.72
CA CYS A 337 9.72 -21.41 0.89
C CYS A 337 9.03 -22.62 0.25
N LEU A 338 7.74 -22.85 0.55
CA LEU A 338 7.02 -24.04 0.09
C LEU A 338 6.21 -23.72 -1.17
N CYS A 339 5.34 -22.72 -1.08
CA CYS A 339 4.52 -22.24 -2.19
C CYS A 339 4.10 -20.79 -1.94
N LYS A 340 3.31 -20.22 -2.85
CA LYS A 340 2.81 -18.84 -2.74
C LYS A 340 2.18 -18.61 -1.37
N LYS A 341 2.64 -17.56 -0.67
CA LYS A 341 2.17 -17.17 0.67
C LYS A 341 2.39 -18.23 1.76
N ARG A 342 3.27 -19.21 1.53
CA ARG A 342 3.66 -20.25 2.51
C ARG A 342 5.18 -20.36 2.61
N TYR A 343 5.74 -19.64 3.58
CA TYR A 343 7.18 -19.58 3.82
C TYR A 343 7.46 -19.22 5.29
N GLY A 344 8.69 -19.47 5.74
CA GLY A 344 9.10 -19.15 7.10
C GLY A 344 10.56 -19.45 7.36
N GLY A 345 11.05 -19.06 8.52
CA GLY A 345 12.45 -19.26 8.89
C GLY A 345 12.85 -18.43 10.09
N LEU A 346 14.14 -18.41 10.36
CA LEU A 346 14.71 -17.54 11.37
C LEU A 346 14.98 -16.16 10.76
N ALA A 347 14.18 -15.18 11.15
CA ALA A 347 14.30 -13.79 10.72
C ALA A 347 15.29 -13.02 11.61
N TYR A 348 16.16 -12.27 10.97
CA TYR A 348 17.09 -11.33 11.59
C TYR A 348 16.75 -9.91 11.12
N SER A 349 16.42 -9.02 12.06
CA SER A 349 16.21 -7.59 11.78
C SER A 349 17.47 -6.75 11.90
N ARG A 350 18.53 -7.31 12.50
CA ARG A 350 19.85 -6.70 12.67
C ARG A 350 20.95 -7.74 12.46
N PRO A 351 22.15 -7.33 12.02
CA PRO A 351 23.28 -8.25 11.93
C PRO A 351 23.71 -8.74 13.34
N PRO A 352 24.30 -9.94 13.45
CA PRO A 352 24.79 -10.48 14.72
C PRO A 352 25.78 -9.55 15.44
N SER A 353 26.63 -8.85 14.69
CA SER A 353 27.56 -7.85 15.22
C SER A 353 26.88 -6.68 15.94
N GLU A 354 25.62 -6.37 15.62
CA GLU A 354 24.80 -5.35 16.28
C GLU A 354 23.86 -5.96 17.35
N GLY A 355 24.11 -7.21 17.77
CA GLY A 355 23.28 -7.95 18.73
C GLY A 355 22.01 -8.55 18.12
N GLY A 356 21.97 -8.74 16.79
CA GLY A 356 20.85 -9.39 16.09
C GLY A 356 20.62 -10.81 16.58
N ARG A 357 19.38 -11.12 16.98
CA ARG A 357 18.95 -12.46 17.38
C ARG A 357 17.89 -12.98 16.42
N PRO A 358 17.89 -14.29 16.11
CA PRO A 358 16.85 -14.88 15.29
C PRO A 358 15.50 -14.83 15.99
N ALA A 359 14.46 -14.49 15.22
CA ALA A 359 13.07 -14.69 15.59
C ALA A 359 12.43 -15.66 14.60
N PHE A 360 11.78 -16.71 15.08
CA PHE A 360 11.03 -17.60 14.19
C PHE A 360 9.82 -16.85 13.63
N GLU A 361 9.73 -16.77 12.31
CA GLU A 361 8.56 -16.25 11.61
C GLU A 361 8.01 -17.30 10.65
N ALA A 362 6.69 -17.38 10.59
CA ALA A 362 5.96 -18.25 9.68
C ALA A 362 4.82 -17.45 9.03
N LYS A 363 4.67 -17.61 7.71
CA LYS A 363 3.63 -16.99 6.89
C LYS A 363 2.86 -18.11 6.21
N GLY A 364 1.56 -18.21 6.51
CA GLY A 364 0.65 -19.19 5.91
C GLY A 364 0.91 -20.67 6.25
N LEU A 365 1.99 -20.97 6.97
CA LEU A 365 2.28 -22.30 7.49
C LEU A 365 1.31 -22.69 8.62
N GLU A 366 1.14 -23.99 8.83
CA GLU A 366 0.22 -24.59 9.78
C GLU A 366 0.46 -24.11 11.22
N ALA A 367 1.70 -23.72 11.56
CA ALA A 367 2.06 -23.19 12.86
C ALA A 367 1.33 -21.89 13.27
N VAL A 368 0.79 -21.12 12.30
CA VAL A 368 0.10 -19.84 12.56
C VAL A 368 -1.37 -19.85 12.18
N ARG A 369 -1.85 -20.96 11.62
CA ARG A 369 -3.25 -21.17 11.25
C ARG A 369 -4.09 -21.53 12.48
N ARG A 370 -5.38 -21.22 12.43
CA ARG A 370 -6.33 -21.45 13.54
C ARG A 370 -7.59 -22.22 13.10
N ASP A 371 -7.65 -22.59 11.83
CA ASP A 371 -8.59 -23.57 11.28
C ASP A 371 -8.04 -24.97 11.46
#